data_AF-A0AAN8IDB0-F1
#
_entry.id   AF-A0AAN8IDB0-F1
#
_cell.length_a   1.000
_cell.length_b   1.000
_cell.length_c   1.000
_cell.angle_alpha   90.00
_cell.angle_beta   90.00
_cell.angle_gamma   90.00
#
_symmetry.space_group_name_H-M   'P 1'
#
loop_
_entity.id
_entity.type
_entity.pdbx_description
1 polymer ?
#
loop_
_entity_poly.entity_id
_entity_poly.type
_entity_poly.pdbx_seq_one_letter_code
_entity_poly.pdbx_strand_id
1 'polypeptide(L)'
;MSGWSAALRCRMYTGGTLQSRGTCQCAPGTTRDVMRGFCYAVCPDGMHPRQTCRRLFVNDVDMLENAANTDSCPLGYRCVTYGSPYVGHCCRLRCPYGEPDLSQSCDAGAPPESKCRPLTHFCYSITEPGWKSSLCCPRPCRDPTPLYINGQCLSIAHRDDPCQIDQQCEGGISMSCTMNTCQCRLGYHPYNDDRFPTCEKSCNQLEEIASTDRCLPKAQLGGRCLHKKQCPNFADCRYGTCQCLCGYKQVR
;
A
#
# COMPACT_ATOMS: atom_id res chain seq x y z
N MET A 1 -2.73 -20.87 -22.50
CA MET A 1 -1.80 -19.75 -22.25
C MET A 1 -1.86 -18.81 -23.44
N SER A 2 -2.84 -17.90 -23.47
CA SER A 2 -3.06 -16.96 -24.58
C SER A 2 -2.36 -15.64 -24.27
N GLY A 3 -1.29 -15.34 -25.00
CA GLY A 3 -0.48 -14.13 -24.83
C GLY A 3 -1.24 -12.87 -25.27
N TRP A 4 -1.44 -11.95 -24.34
CA TRP A 4 -2.09 -10.66 -24.55
C TRP A 4 -1.10 -9.67 -25.19
N SER A 5 -0.90 -9.77 -26.50
CA SER A 5 -0.14 -8.76 -27.25
C SER A 5 -0.99 -7.51 -27.43
N ALA A 6 -0.65 -6.42 -26.73
CA ALA A 6 -1.20 -5.11 -27.07
C ALA A 6 -0.53 -4.62 -28.36
N ALA A 7 -1.32 -4.15 -29.32
CA ALA A 7 -0.83 -3.80 -30.65
C ALA A 7 0.34 -2.79 -30.58
N LEU A 8 1.51 -3.20 -31.09
CA LEU A 8 2.58 -2.29 -31.49
C LEU A 8 2.00 -1.36 -32.58
N ARG A 9 1.66 -0.12 -32.23
CA ARG A 9 1.52 0.92 -33.26
C ARG A 9 2.92 1.43 -33.61
N CYS A 10 3.63 0.73 -34.48
CA CYS A 10 4.66 1.40 -35.26
C CYS A 10 3.92 2.30 -36.28
N ARG A 11 3.66 3.56 -35.94
CA ARG A 11 3.35 4.55 -36.97
C ARG A 11 4.62 4.78 -37.76
N MET A 12 4.74 4.16 -38.93
CA MET A 12 5.56 4.76 -39.98
C MET A 12 4.85 6.06 -40.38
N TYR A 13 5.37 7.20 -39.92
CA TYR A 13 5.00 8.47 -40.50
C TYR A 13 5.61 8.54 -41.90
N THR A 14 4.84 8.14 -42.92
CA THR A 14 5.16 8.48 -44.30
C THR A 14 4.78 9.95 -44.52
N GLY A 15 5.72 10.85 -44.23
CA GLY A 15 5.60 12.26 -44.57
C GLY A 15 6.37 13.19 -43.63
N GLY A 16 7.54 13.67 -44.08
CA GLY A 16 8.11 14.94 -43.67
C GLY A 16 8.91 14.98 -42.36
N THR A 17 10.23 14.74 -42.47
CA THR A 17 11.32 15.39 -41.72
C THR A 17 11.11 15.74 -40.24
N LEU A 18 11.58 14.89 -39.33
CA LEU A 18 12.69 15.24 -38.43
C LEU A 18 13.28 13.97 -37.79
N GLN A 19 14.60 13.95 -37.73
CA GLN A 19 15.47 12.84 -37.42
C GLN A 19 15.47 12.53 -35.92
N SER A 20 15.00 11.35 -35.53
CA SER A 20 15.53 10.64 -34.36
C SER A 20 15.41 9.13 -34.58
N ARG A 21 16.45 8.40 -34.17
CA ARG A 21 16.72 6.97 -34.42
C ARG A 21 15.46 6.09 -34.35
N GLY A 22 15.28 5.23 -35.36
CA GLY A 22 14.11 4.36 -35.56
C GLY A 22 13.84 3.36 -34.43
N THR A 23 13.32 3.84 -33.31
CA THR A 23 12.90 3.05 -32.17
C THR A 23 11.37 3.06 -32.12
N CYS A 24 10.69 1.93 -32.37
CA CYS A 24 9.24 1.86 -32.15
C CYS A 24 8.97 2.10 -30.65
N GLN A 25 8.11 3.09 -30.37
CA GLN A 25 7.64 3.38 -29.03
C GLN A 25 6.29 2.73 -28.79
N CYS A 26 6.06 2.28 -27.57
CA CYS A 26 4.78 1.72 -27.15
C CYS A 26 3.71 2.82 -27.11
N ALA A 27 2.47 2.47 -27.44
CA ALA A 27 1.35 3.42 -27.37
C ALA A 27 1.13 3.91 -25.92
N PRO A 28 0.59 5.12 -25.71
CA PRO A 28 0.26 5.61 -24.36
C PRO A 28 -0.56 4.58 -23.57
N GLY A 29 -0.16 4.31 -22.32
CA GLY A 29 -0.77 3.28 -21.46
C GLY A 29 -0.29 1.84 -21.70
N THR A 30 0.72 1.65 -22.56
CA THR A 30 1.42 0.37 -22.72
C THR A 30 2.90 0.51 -22.34
N THR A 31 3.47 -0.55 -21.77
CA THR A 31 4.88 -0.63 -21.35
C THR A 31 5.64 -1.58 -22.27
N ARG A 32 6.91 -1.28 -22.52
CA ARG A 32 7.79 -2.12 -23.35
C ARG A 32 8.41 -3.22 -22.51
N ASP A 33 8.20 -4.48 -22.90
CA ASP A 33 9.04 -5.57 -22.43
C ASP A 33 10.38 -5.51 -23.17
N VAL A 34 11.45 -5.15 -22.45
CA VAL A 34 12.79 -4.97 -23.02
C VAL A 34 13.39 -6.31 -23.46
N MET A 35 13.04 -7.41 -22.80
CA MET A 35 13.60 -8.74 -23.10
C MET A 35 12.88 -9.42 -24.26
N ARG A 36 11.56 -9.23 -24.37
CA ARG A 36 10.72 -9.88 -25.38
C ARG A 36 10.35 -8.97 -26.56
N GLY A 37 10.65 -7.68 -26.48
CA GLY A 37 10.53 -6.74 -27.58
C GLY A 37 9.10 -6.35 -27.97
N PHE A 38 8.08 -6.70 -27.17
CA PHE A 38 6.69 -6.33 -27.42
C PHE A 38 6.15 -5.34 -26.37
N CYS A 39 5.07 -4.65 -26.73
CA CYS A 39 4.37 -3.73 -25.83
C CYS A 39 3.20 -4.46 -25.15
N TYR A 40 3.04 -4.27 -23.84
CA TYR A 40 1.93 -4.82 -23.09
C TYR A 40 1.17 -3.73 -22.33
N ALA A 41 -0.12 -3.97 -22.16
CA ALA A 41 -1.02 -3.10 -21.43
C ALA A 41 -0.71 -3.12 -19.93
N VAL A 42 -0.68 -1.95 -19.27
CA VAL A 42 -0.46 -1.84 -17.81
C VAL A 42 -1.48 -0.90 -17.22
N CYS A 43 -2.04 -1.25 -16.06
CA CYS A 43 -2.94 -0.40 -15.32
C CYS A 43 -2.19 0.76 -14.65
N PRO A 44 -2.86 1.87 -14.30
CA PRO A 44 -2.21 3.02 -13.66
C PRO A 44 -1.47 2.68 -12.35
N ASP A 45 -1.87 1.60 -11.68
CA ASP A 45 -1.23 1.06 -10.47
C ASP A 45 -0.07 0.10 -10.74
N GLY A 46 0.34 -0.08 -12.01
CA GLY A 46 1.40 -1.00 -12.42
C GLY A 46 0.94 -2.46 -12.56
N MET A 47 -0.33 -2.77 -12.30
CA MET A 47 -0.85 -4.14 -12.40
C MET A 47 -1.15 -4.54 -13.85
N HIS A 48 -1.17 -5.85 -14.08
CA HIS A 48 -1.62 -6.40 -15.35
C HIS A 48 -3.15 -6.27 -15.48
N PRO A 49 -3.65 -5.81 -16.63
CA PRO A 49 -5.08 -5.78 -16.88
C PRO A 49 -5.67 -7.18 -17.03
N ARG A 50 -6.98 -7.25 -16.82
CA ARG A 50 -7.73 -8.50 -16.93
C ARG A 50 -8.05 -8.87 -18.38
N GLN A 51 -8.61 -7.93 -19.13
CA GLN A 51 -9.05 -8.13 -20.52
C GLN A 51 -9.10 -6.79 -21.26
N THR A 52 -9.18 -6.82 -22.58
CA THR A 52 -9.51 -5.64 -23.40
C THR A 52 -10.95 -5.21 -23.13
N CYS A 53 -11.20 -3.90 -23.18
CA CYS A 53 -12.53 -3.35 -22.96
C CYS A 53 -12.91 -2.30 -23.98
N ARG A 54 -14.21 -2.01 -24.03
CA ARG A 54 -14.77 -0.89 -24.78
C ARG A 54 -15.62 -0.01 -23.87
N ARG A 55 -15.52 1.31 -24.03
CA ARG A 55 -16.46 2.27 -23.43
C ARG A 55 -17.74 2.29 -24.27
N LEU A 56 -18.88 2.12 -23.61
CA LEU A 56 -20.19 1.96 -24.24
C LEU A 56 -20.93 3.31 -24.42
N PHE A 57 -20.60 4.35 -23.63
CA PHE A 57 -21.23 5.67 -23.71
C PHE A 57 -20.20 6.79 -23.55
N VAL A 58 -20.24 7.82 -24.43
CA VAL A 58 -19.32 8.99 -24.40
C VAL A 58 -20.05 10.34 -24.46
N ASN A 59 -21.36 10.37 -24.75
CA ASN A 59 -22.01 11.62 -25.20
C ASN A 59 -23.07 12.21 -24.27
N ASP A 60 -23.51 11.53 -23.20
CA ASP A 60 -24.48 12.09 -22.26
C ASP A 60 -23.80 12.42 -20.93
N VAL A 61 -23.50 13.72 -20.77
CA VAL A 61 -22.91 14.31 -19.55
C VAL A 61 -23.79 14.06 -18.32
N ASP A 62 -25.07 13.74 -18.52
CA ASP A 62 -26.08 13.48 -17.49
C ASP A 62 -26.14 12.03 -16.98
N MET A 63 -25.35 11.10 -17.53
CA MET A 63 -25.32 9.69 -17.07
C MET A 63 -24.08 9.37 -16.21
N LEU A 64 -23.52 10.37 -15.54
CA LEU A 64 -22.27 10.28 -14.77
C LEU A 64 -22.43 9.60 -13.39
N GLU A 65 -23.65 9.29 -12.96
CA GLU A 65 -23.90 8.70 -11.64
C GLU A 65 -23.78 7.17 -11.59
N ASN A 66 -23.91 6.46 -12.73
CA ASN A 66 -23.90 4.99 -12.76
C ASN A 66 -22.87 4.43 -13.77
N ALA A 67 -21.58 4.62 -13.49
CA ALA A 67 -20.51 4.12 -14.36
C ALA A 67 -20.31 2.60 -14.36
N ALA A 68 -21.01 1.84 -13.51
CA ALA A 68 -20.93 0.36 -13.50
C ALA A 68 -21.37 -0.27 -14.84
N ASN A 69 -22.12 0.45 -15.67
CA ASN A 69 -22.63 -0.02 -16.96
C ASN A 69 -22.04 0.72 -18.17
N THR A 70 -21.01 1.55 -17.99
CA THR A 70 -20.48 2.39 -19.08
C THR A 70 -19.33 1.76 -19.86
N ASP A 71 -18.95 0.53 -19.54
CA ASP A 71 -17.93 -0.23 -20.26
C ASP A 71 -18.19 -1.74 -20.26
N SER A 72 -17.39 -2.48 -21.02
CA SER A 72 -17.46 -3.94 -21.12
C SER A 72 -16.63 -4.68 -20.06
N CYS A 73 -16.27 -4.04 -18.94
CA CYS A 73 -15.50 -4.66 -17.87
C CYS A 73 -16.39 -5.40 -16.87
N PRO A 74 -15.88 -6.49 -16.26
CA PRO A 74 -16.60 -7.16 -15.19
C PRO A 74 -16.68 -6.28 -13.94
N LEU A 75 -17.63 -6.58 -13.06
CA LEU A 75 -17.77 -5.91 -11.75
C LEU A 75 -16.42 -5.85 -11.01
N GLY A 76 -16.13 -4.68 -10.43
CA GLY A 76 -14.85 -4.39 -9.76
C GLY A 76 -13.70 -4.03 -10.71
N TYR A 77 -13.97 -3.86 -12.01
CA TYR A 77 -13.01 -3.38 -13.00
C TYR A 77 -13.58 -2.18 -13.75
N ARG A 78 -12.69 -1.41 -14.36
CA ARG A 78 -13.03 -0.27 -15.21
C ARG A 78 -12.19 -0.25 -16.48
N CYS A 79 -12.70 0.39 -17.52
CA CYS A 79 -12.02 0.54 -18.79
C CYS A 79 -11.12 1.78 -18.82
N VAL A 80 -9.80 1.55 -18.85
CA VAL A 80 -8.78 2.59 -19.04
C VAL A 80 -8.43 2.66 -20.52
N THR A 81 -8.58 3.82 -21.15
CA THR A 81 -8.42 3.98 -22.63
C THR A 81 -7.06 4.57 -23.01
N TYR A 82 -6.62 4.28 -24.25
CA TYR A 82 -5.29 4.62 -24.76
C TYR A 82 -5.32 5.65 -25.90
N GLY A 83 -5.81 6.86 -25.64
CA GLY A 83 -5.88 7.93 -26.65
C GLY A 83 -6.82 7.67 -27.85
N SER A 84 -7.39 6.46 -27.97
CA SER A 84 -8.54 6.15 -28.81
C SER A 84 -9.75 6.07 -27.88
N PRO A 85 -10.78 6.92 -28.06
CA PRO A 85 -11.76 7.21 -27.00
C PRO A 85 -12.60 6.00 -26.52
N TYR A 86 -12.61 4.90 -27.27
CA TYR A 86 -13.53 3.78 -27.05
C TYR A 86 -12.87 2.44 -26.71
N VAL A 87 -11.56 2.28 -26.83
CA VAL A 87 -10.90 0.96 -26.63
C VAL A 87 -9.79 1.08 -25.59
N GLY A 88 -9.75 0.12 -24.69
CA GLY A 88 -8.87 0.11 -23.54
C GLY A 88 -8.65 -1.27 -22.94
N HIS A 89 -8.30 -1.29 -21.66
CA HIS A 89 -8.10 -2.47 -20.83
C HIS A 89 -8.81 -2.36 -19.48
N CYS A 90 -9.31 -3.49 -18.98
CA CYS A 90 -9.97 -3.59 -17.69
C CYS A 90 -8.96 -3.58 -16.56
N CYS A 91 -8.97 -2.51 -15.78
CA CYS A 91 -8.16 -2.33 -14.60
C CYS A 91 -8.99 -2.47 -13.33
N ARG A 92 -8.43 -3.14 -12.32
CA ARG A 92 -9.11 -3.42 -11.07
C ARG A 92 -9.35 -2.12 -10.29
N LEU A 93 -10.54 -1.97 -9.76
CA LEU A 93 -10.90 -0.92 -8.82
C LEU A 93 -10.44 -1.32 -7.42
N ARG A 94 -9.88 -0.37 -6.66
CA ARG A 94 -9.36 -0.62 -5.32
C ARG A 94 -9.87 0.41 -4.31
N CYS A 95 -10.04 -0.05 -3.08
CA CYS A 95 -10.28 0.79 -1.94
C CYS A 95 -8.97 1.33 -1.36
N PRO A 96 -9.00 2.46 -0.62
CA PRO A 96 -7.83 2.93 0.12
C PRO A 96 -7.37 1.91 1.18
N TYR A 97 -8.33 1.16 1.73
CA TYR A 97 -8.12 0.10 2.71
C TYR A 97 -8.84 -1.15 2.22
N GLY A 98 -8.14 -2.29 2.22
CA GLY A 98 -8.73 -3.59 1.84
C GLY A 98 -9.28 -3.66 0.42
N GLU A 99 -10.12 -4.67 0.18
CA GLU A 99 -10.80 -4.90 -1.09
C GLU A 99 -12.23 -4.35 -1.03
N PRO A 100 -12.77 -3.80 -2.14
CA PRO A 100 -14.15 -3.34 -2.20
C PRO A 100 -15.14 -4.50 -2.02
N ASP A 101 -16.22 -4.26 -1.27
CA ASP A 101 -17.36 -5.17 -1.24
C ASP A 101 -18.25 -4.91 -2.47
N LEU A 102 -18.12 -5.78 -3.48
CA LEU A 102 -18.87 -5.69 -4.73
C LEU A 102 -20.32 -6.18 -4.62
N SER A 103 -20.73 -6.73 -3.47
CA SER A 103 -22.13 -7.09 -3.20
C SER A 103 -22.96 -5.90 -2.68
N GLN A 104 -22.29 -4.81 -2.29
CA GLN A 104 -22.91 -3.60 -1.76
C GLN A 104 -22.72 -2.42 -2.72
N SER A 105 -23.74 -1.56 -2.80
CA SER A 105 -23.80 -0.37 -3.64
C SER A 105 -23.80 0.91 -2.79
N CYS A 106 -23.17 1.93 -3.34
CA CYS A 106 -23.13 3.29 -2.81
C CYS A 106 -24.15 4.23 -3.44
N ASP A 107 -25.01 3.70 -4.31
CA ASP A 107 -26.01 4.48 -5.04
C ASP A 107 -27.15 4.86 -4.09
N ALA A 108 -27.65 6.10 -4.21
CA ALA A 108 -28.70 6.61 -3.33
C ALA A 108 -30.00 5.77 -3.41
N GLY A 109 -30.26 5.18 -4.58
CA GLY A 109 -31.43 4.32 -4.85
C GLY A 109 -31.21 2.82 -4.62
N ALA A 110 -30.05 2.39 -4.10
CA ALA A 110 -29.81 0.98 -3.80
C ALA A 110 -30.77 0.46 -2.72
N PRO A 111 -31.31 -0.77 -2.87
CA PRO A 111 -32.20 -1.33 -1.87
C PRO A 111 -31.49 -1.57 -0.52
N PRO A 112 -32.21 -1.59 0.61
CA PRO A 112 -31.62 -1.63 1.95
C PRO A 112 -30.62 -2.77 2.17
N GLU A 113 -30.87 -3.94 1.59
CA GLU A 113 -30.06 -5.13 1.70
C GLU A 113 -28.73 -5.04 0.93
N SER A 114 -28.69 -4.26 -0.15
CA SER A 114 -27.49 -4.06 -0.95
C SER A 114 -26.86 -2.69 -0.71
N LYS A 115 -27.34 -1.91 0.26
CA LYS A 115 -26.77 -0.59 0.57
C LYS A 115 -25.48 -0.73 1.37
N CYS A 116 -24.47 0.07 1.01
CA CYS A 116 -23.19 0.06 1.69
C CYS A 116 -23.35 0.35 3.19
N ARG A 117 -22.90 -0.60 4.03
CA ARG A 117 -23.09 -0.58 5.49
C ARG A 117 -22.24 0.51 6.14
N PRO A 118 -22.83 1.57 6.72
CA PRO A 118 -22.08 2.73 7.17
C PRO A 118 -21.18 2.49 8.39
N LEU A 119 -21.47 1.46 9.20
CA LEU A 119 -20.69 1.13 10.40
C LEU A 119 -19.36 0.45 10.07
N THR A 120 -19.34 -0.43 9.07
CA THR A 120 -18.15 -1.22 8.69
C THR A 120 -17.50 -0.71 7.41
N HIS A 121 -18.26 -0.02 6.56
CA HIS A 121 -17.84 0.47 5.26
C HIS A 121 -18.16 1.95 5.08
N PHE A 122 -17.52 2.56 4.09
CA PHE A 122 -17.78 3.90 3.60
C PHE A 122 -17.78 3.89 2.08
N CYS A 123 -18.52 4.83 1.49
CA CYS A 123 -18.51 5.00 0.05
C CYS A 123 -17.31 5.81 -0.38
N TYR A 124 -16.43 5.18 -1.15
CA TYR A 124 -15.26 5.82 -1.74
C TYR A 124 -15.54 6.10 -3.21
N SER A 125 -15.56 7.38 -3.58
CA SER A 125 -15.74 7.80 -4.97
C SER A 125 -14.39 8.03 -5.64
N ILE A 126 -14.22 7.41 -6.81
CA ILE A 126 -13.06 7.59 -7.68
C ILE A 126 -13.54 8.41 -8.88
N THR A 127 -12.94 9.58 -9.08
CA THR A 127 -13.29 10.50 -10.17
C THR A 127 -12.10 10.70 -11.10
N GLU A 128 -12.34 10.49 -12.40
CA GLU A 128 -11.42 10.81 -13.49
C GLU A 128 -12.18 11.58 -14.58
N PRO A 129 -11.48 12.27 -15.51
CA PRO A 129 -12.14 12.96 -16.62
C PRO A 129 -13.07 12.02 -17.41
N GLY A 130 -14.37 12.31 -17.37
CA GLY A 130 -15.43 11.54 -18.05
C GLY A 130 -15.79 10.20 -17.40
N TRP A 131 -15.39 9.96 -16.14
CA TRP A 131 -15.74 8.71 -15.43
C TRP A 131 -15.78 8.92 -13.90
N LYS A 132 -16.84 8.43 -13.26
CA LYS A 132 -17.00 8.44 -11.79
C LYS A 132 -17.57 7.10 -11.35
N SER A 133 -16.92 6.44 -10.39
CA SER A 133 -17.46 5.23 -9.76
C SER A 133 -17.39 5.34 -8.26
N SER A 134 -18.36 4.74 -7.57
CA SER A 134 -18.37 4.65 -6.12
C SER A 134 -18.22 3.18 -5.70
N LEU A 135 -17.32 2.93 -4.75
CA LEU A 135 -17.07 1.61 -4.18
C LEU A 135 -17.49 1.58 -2.72
N CYS A 136 -18.10 0.48 -2.29
CA CYS A 136 -18.29 0.21 -0.86
C CYS A 136 -16.96 -0.30 -0.27
N CYS A 137 -16.24 0.57 0.43
CA CYS A 137 -14.91 0.29 0.95
C CYS A 137 -14.93 0.06 2.45
N PRO A 138 -14.15 -0.90 2.97
CA PRO A 138 -14.08 -1.09 4.41
C PRO A 138 -13.48 0.14 5.07
N ARG A 139 -14.05 0.56 6.20
CA ARG A 139 -13.49 1.65 7.00
C ARG A 139 -12.19 1.17 7.64
N PRO A 140 -11.17 2.05 7.76
CA PRO A 140 -10.05 1.76 8.64
C PRO A 140 -10.60 1.56 10.06
N CYS A 141 -10.00 0.63 10.79
CA CYS A 141 -10.49 0.34 12.11
C CYS A 141 -10.30 1.52 13.07
N ARG A 142 -11.25 1.69 13.98
CA ARG A 142 -11.22 2.73 15.02
C ARG A 142 -10.64 2.16 16.30
N ASP A 143 -10.15 3.05 17.15
CA ASP A 143 -9.81 2.73 18.55
C ASP A 143 -11.04 2.10 19.26
N PRO A 144 -10.90 1.01 20.02
CA PRO A 144 -9.67 0.35 20.47
C PRO A 144 -9.14 -0.77 19.55
N THR A 145 -9.70 -0.93 18.35
CA THR A 145 -9.37 -2.03 17.42
C THR A 145 -8.58 -1.59 16.19
N PRO A 146 -7.42 -0.91 16.29
CA PRO A 146 -6.81 -0.21 15.14
C PRO A 146 -6.25 -1.13 14.02
N LEU A 147 -6.27 -2.45 14.16
CA LEU A 147 -5.69 -3.40 13.20
C LEU A 147 -6.76 -4.02 12.28
N TYR A 148 -6.72 -3.74 10.96
CA TYR A 148 -7.61 -4.37 9.97
C TYR A 148 -6.92 -5.53 9.24
N ILE A 149 -7.30 -6.77 9.55
CA ILE A 149 -6.74 -7.98 8.93
C ILE A 149 -7.88 -8.93 8.59
N ASN A 150 -7.84 -9.54 7.40
CA ASN A 150 -8.81 -10.56 6.94
C ASN A 150 -10.28 -10.11 7.05
N GLY A 151 -10.56 -8.83 6.82
CA GLY A 151 -11.93 -8.30 6.87
C GLY A 151 -12.43 -7.93 8.27
N GLN A 152 -11.61 -8.09 9.31
CA GLN A 152 -11.97 -7.85 10.71
C GLN A 152 -11.09 -6.78 11.36
N CYS A 153 -11.67 -6.08 12.33
CA CYS A 153 -10.97 -5.14 13.19
C CYS A 153 -10.56 -5.80 14.50
N LEU A 154 -9.27 -5.72 14.82
CA LEU A 154 -8.66 -6.34 15.99
C LEU A 154 -7.94 -5.27 16.82
N SER A 155 -7.92 -5.45 18.13
CA SER A 155 -7.11 -4.63 19.04
C SER A 155 -5.63 -5.02 18.94
N ILE A 156 -4.77 -4.01 19.12
CA ILE A 156 -3.37 -4.26 19.44
C ILE A 156 -3.34 -4.84 20.86
N ALA A 157 -2.49 -5.84 21.06
CA ALA A 157 -2.26 -6.54 22.30
C ALA A 157 -0.79 -6.36 22.71
N HIS A 158 -0.56 -6.15 24.00
CA HIS A 158 0.75 -6.08 24.60
C HIS A 158 1.18 -7.45 25.13
N ARG A 159 2.39 -7.54 25.69
CA ARG A 159 2.85 -8.81 26.27
C ARG A 159 1.87 -9.25 27.36
N ASP A 160 1.54 -10.54 27.36
CA ASP A 160 0.60 -11.20 28.29
C ASP A 160 -0.90 -10.89 28.04
N ASP A 161 -1.23 -10.00 27.09
CA ASP A 161 -2.62 -9.73 26.69
C ASP A 161 -3.20 -10.85 25.80
N PRO A 162 -4.55 -11.00 25.78
CA PRO A 162 -5.21 -11.96 24.90
C PRO A 162 -5.05 -11.59 23.42
N CYS A 163 -4.83 -12.60 22.59
CA CYS A 163 -4.66 -12.45 21.15
C CYS A 163 -5.27 -13.63 20.37
N GLN A 164 -5.48 -13.43 19.07
CA GLN A 164 -5.92 -14.45 18.12
C GLN A 164 -4.89 -14.69 17.02
N ILE A 165 -4.13 -13.65 16.64
CA ILE A 165 -3.11 -13.69 15.60
C ILE A 165 -1.87 -12.90 16.01
N ASP A 166 -0.71 -13.26 15.46
CA ASP A 166 0.57 -12.63 15.76
C ASP A 166 0.58 -11.11 15.56
N GLN A 167 -0.13 -10.63 14.53
CA GLN A 167 -0.11 -9.20 14.17
C GLN A 167 -0.73 -8.31 15.25
N GLN A 168 -1.56 -8.86 16.14
CA GLN A 168 -2.08 -8.11 17.30
C GLN A 168 -0.97 -7.80 18.29
N CYS A 169 0.03 -8.67 18.42
CA CYS A 169 1.13 -8.53 19.38
C CYS A 169 2.19 -7.54 18.90
N GLU A 170 1.90 -6.24 19.01
CA GLU A 170 2.75 -5.13 18.55
C GLU A 170 3.25 -5.28 17.09
N GLY A 171 2.37 -5.77 16.21
CA GLY A 171 2.68 -6.00 14.80
C GLY A 171 3.35 -7.34 14.50
N GLY A 172 3.51 -8.22 15.49
CA GLY A 172 4.02 -9.58 15.32
C GLY A 172 5.53 -9.68 15.09
N ILE A 173 6.27 -8.62 15.38
CA ILE A 173 7.72 -8.56 15.17
C ILE A 173 8.49 -9.08 16.39
N SER A 174 8.25 -8.50 17.56
CA SER A 174 8.88 -8.87 18.83
C SER A 174 8.16 -10.01 19.55
N MET A 175 6.89 -10.21 19.21
CA MET A 175 5.98 -11.13 19.90
C MET A 175 5.22 -12.03 18.92
N SER A 176 4.73 -13.14 19.44
CA SER A 176 3.84 -14.08 18.76
C SER A 176 2.65 -14.41 19.65
N CYS A 177 1.51 -14.68 19.03
CA CYS A 177 0.32 -15.12 19.72
C CYS A 177 0.41 -16.63 19.99
N THR A 178 0.75 -17.00 21.20
CA THR A 178 0.96 -18.40 21.62
C THR A 178 0.03 -18.73 22.77
N MET A 179 -0.77 -19.79 22.61
CA MET A 179 -1.81 -20.16 23.59
C MET A 179 -2.78 -19.01 23.91
N ASN A 180 -3.16 -18.24 22.88
CA ASN A 180 -4.03 -17.06 22.97
C ASN A 180 -3.48 -15.90 23.82
N THR A 181 -2.18 -15.87 24.12
CA THR A 181 -1.52 -14.73 24.77
C THR A 181 -0.28 -14.29 24.00
N CYS A 182 -0.01 -12.99 24.00
CA CYS A 182 1.18 -12.45 23.35
C CYS A 182 2.43 -12.77 24.18
N GLN A 183 3.36 -13.52 23.59
CA GLN A 183 4.63 -13.89 24.23
C GLN A 183 5.81 -13.44 23.37
N CYS A 184 6.94 -13.18 24.01
CA CYS A 184 8.17 -12.79 23.31
C CYS A 184 8.63 -13.90 22.37
N ARG A 185 9.00 -13.53 21.14
CA ARG A 185 9.64 -14.44 20.19
C ARG A 185 11.04 -14.80 20.65
N LEU A 186 11.59 -15.89 20.09
CA LEU A 186 12.98 -16.26 20.30
C LEU A 186 13.92 -15.10 19.92
N GLY A 187 14.89 -14.80 20.77
CA GLY A 187 15.79 -13.66 20.61
C GLY A 187 15.20 -12.33 21.09
N TYR A 188 14.05 -12.36 21.76
CA TYR A 188 13.48 -11.24 22.50
C TYR A 188 13.31 -11.65 23.97
N HIS A 189 13.33 -10.67 24.88
CA HIS A 189 13.13 -10.88 26.30
C HIS A 189 12.09 -9.89 26.85
N PRO A 190 11.38 -10.26 27.93
CA PRO A 190 10.45 -9.36 28.62
C PRO A 190 11.08 -8.01 28.96
N TYR A 191 10.46 -6.92 28.49
CA TYR A 191 10.86 -5.55 28.81
C TYR A 191 9.61 -4.72 29.08
N ASN A 192 9.65 -3.88 30.10
CA ASN A 192 8.56 -2.96 30.39
C ASN A 192 9.13 -1.55 30.26
N ASP A 193 8.88 -0.90 29.12
CA ASP A 193 9.00 0.55 29.05
C ASP A 193 7.83 1.10 29.89
N ASP A 194 7.98 2.20 30.63
CA ASP A 194 7.07 2.70 31.69
C ASP A 194 5.58 2.90 31.29
N ARG A 195 5.23 2.56 30.05
CA ARG A 195 3.93 2.64 29.42
C ARG A 195 3.16 1.31 29.38
N PHE A 196 3.81 0.20 28.98
CA PHE A 196 3.16 -1.11 28.84
C PHE A 196 4.18 -2.27 28.81
N PRO A 197 3.78 -3.49 29.22
CA PRO A 197 4.60 -4.68 29.07
C PRO A 197 4.86 -5.02 27.60
N THR A 198 6.12 -5.15 27.20
CA THR A 198 6.54 -5.46 25.83
C THR A 198 7.71 -6.47 25.83
N CYS A 199 8.33 -6.67 24.67
CA CYS A 199 9.48 -7.52 24.45
C CYS A 199 10.57 -6.72 23.71
N GLU A 200 11.77 -6.68 24.28
CA GLU A 200 12.93 -6.02 23.68
C GLU A 200 13.85 -7.07 23.06
N LYS A 201 14.51 -6.73 21.94
CA LYS A 201 15.43 -7.66 21.28
C LYS A 201 16.64 -7.93 22.18
N SER A 202 17.00 -9.20 22.31
CA SER A 202 18.19 -9.63 23.04
C SER A 202 19.43 -9.34 22.18
N CYS A 203 20.26 -8.41 22.65
CA CYS A 203 21.49 -7.96 21.98
C CYS A 203 22.71 -8.12 22.89
N ASN A 204 23.92 -8.04 22.33
CA ASN A 204 25.12 -7.99 23.15
C ASN A 204 25.21 -6.63 23.87
N GLN A 205 24.73 -6.56 25.11
CA GLN A 205 24.61 -5.31 25.88
C GLN A 205 25.92 -4.52 26.05
N LEU A 206 27.07 -5.18 25.89
CA LEU A 206 28.39 -4.53 25.94
C LEU A 206 28.61 -3.61 24.74
N GLU A 207 28.32 -4.09 23.54
CA GLU A 207 28.69 -3.44 22.28
C GLU A 207 27.49 -2.91 21.49
N GLU A 208 26.28 -3.38 21.82
CA GLU A 208 25.07 -3.14 21.05
C GLU A 208 23.94 -2.64 21.94
N ILE A 209 22.94 -2.05 21.28
CA ILE A 209 21.66 -1.66 21.86
C ILE A 209 20.52 -2.23 21.02
N ALA A 210 19.43 -2.58 21.69
CA ALA A 210 18.22 -3.00 21.02
C ALA A 210 17.50 -1.80 20.39
N SER A 211 17.05 -1.96 19.15
CA SER A 211 16.21 -1.01 18.44
C SER A 211 15.18 -1.76 17.62
N THR A 212 13.94 -1.78 18.12
CA THR A 212 12.77 -2.44 17.50
C THR A 212 13.02 -3.91 17.15
N ASP A 213 13.58 -4.18 15.97
CA ASP A 213 13.79 -5.49 15.38
C ASP A 213 15.26 -5.87 15.18
N ARG A 214 16.21 -5.03 15.61
CA ARG A 214 17.65 -5.24 15.39
C ARG A 214 18.51 -4.76 16.54
N CYS A 215 19.74 -5.29 16.55
CA CYS A 215 20.80 -4.82 17.42
C CYS A 215 21.61 -3.78 16.65
N LEU A 216 21.77 -2.60 17.22
CA LEU A 216 22.56 -1.52 16.66
C LEU A 216 23.86 -1.39 17.46
N PRO A 217 25.02 -1.24 16.81
CA PRO A 217 26.27 -1.04 17.52
C PRO A 217 26.24 0.30 18.25
N LYS A 218 26.86 0.34 19.43
CA LYS A 218 27.16 1.58 20.12
C LYS A 218 28.11 2.42 19.26
N ALA A 219 27.88 3.71 19.26
CA ALA A 219 28.65 4.69 18.51
C ALA A 219 29.47 5.54 19.49
N GLN A 220 30.66 5.94 19.06
CA GLN A 220 31.45 6.93 19.78
C GLN A 220 30.99 8.35 19.42
N LEU A 221 31.46 9.36 20.18
CA LEU A 221 31.29 10.77 19.80
C LEU A 221 31.80 11.03 18.38
N GLY A 222 31.01 11.75 17.57
CA GLY A 222 31.25 11.97 16.15
C GLY A 222 30.93 10.77 15.24
N GLY A 223 30.67 9.59 15.81
CA GLY A 223 30.26 8.40 15.07
C GLY A 223 28.82 8.49 14.55
N ARG A 224 28.50 7.67 13.55
CA ARG A 224 27.14 7.58 12.98
C ARG A 224 26.17 6.90 13.94
N CYS A 225 24.94 7.38 14.00
CA CYS A 225 23.89 6.84 14.84
C CYS A 225 22.51 6.96 14.18
N LEU A 226 21.58 6.14 14.63
CA LEU A 226 20.15 6.14 14.27
C LEU A 226 19.28 6.36 15.51
N HIS A 227 19.76 5.95 16.69
CA HIS A 227 19.03 6.03 17.94
C HIS A 227 19.89 6.64 19.05
N LYS A 228 19.27 7.42 19.94
CA LYS A 228 19.97 8.11 21.05
C LYS A 228 20.77 7.16 21.95
N LYS A 229 20.23 5.97 22.20
CA LYS A 229 20.86 4.94 23.06
C LYS A 229 22.19 4.41 22.48
N GLN A 230 22.50 4.63 21.19
CA GLN A 230 23.80 4.25 20.62
C GLN A 230 24.92 5.17 21.11
N CYS A 231 24.61 6.41 21.46
CA CYS A 231 25.59 7.41 21.84
C CYS A 231 26.07 7.22 23.28
N PRO A 232 27.30 7.66 23.61
CA PRO A 232 27.81 7.60 24.97
C PRO A 232 27.01 8.52 25.90
N ASN A 233 27.21 8.36 27.21
CA ASN A 233 26.57 9.21 28.21
C ASN A 233 26.81 10.70 27.91
N PHE A 234 25.77 11.51 28.10
CA PHE A 234 25.76 12.94 27.82
C PHE A 234 25.95 13.32 26.33
N ALA A 235 25.71 12.39 25.41
CA ALA A 235 25.59 12.64 23.98
C ALA A 235 24.22 12.18 23.46
N ASP A 236 23.82 12.74 22.32
CA ASP A 236 22.58 12.41 21.64
C ASP A 236 22.80 12.27 20.13
N CYS A 237 21.92 11.55 19.47
CA CYS A 237 22.01 11.31 18.05
C CYS A 237 21.43 12.50 17.26
N ARG A 238 22.28 13.45 16.88
CA ARG A 238 21.89 14.67 16.16
C ARG A 238 22.40 14.63 14.73
N TYR A 239 21.48 14.80 13.78
CA TYR A 239 21.77 14.75 12.34
C TYR A 239 22.50 13.46 11.91
N GLY A 240 22.16 12.33 12.55
CA GLY A 240 22.78 11.03 12.28
C GLY A 240 24.18 10.85 12.86
N THR A 241 24.63 11.74 13.76
CA THR A 241 25.92 11.65 14.45
C THR A 241 25.80 11.85 15.96
N CYS A 242 26.59 11.14 16.75
CA CYS A 242 26.60 11.32 18.20
C CYS A 242 27.29 12.64 18.57
N GLN A 243 26.55 13.58 19.12
CA GLN A 243 27.04 14.90 19.52
C GLN A 243 26.77 15.13 21.00
N CYS A 244 27.67 15.85 21.68
CA CYS A 244 27.46 16.21 23.08
C CYS A 244 26.13 16.96 23.25
N LEU A 245 25.44 16.66 24.36
CA LEU A 245 24.32 17.48 24.81
C LEU A 245 24.79 18.90 25.11
N CYS A 246 23.87 19.87 25.03
CA CYS A 246 24.16 21.25 25.37
C CYS A 246 24.74 21.35 26.80
N GLY A 247 25.84 22.10 26.96
CA GLY A 247 26.54 22.23 28.24
C GLY A 247 27.63 21.19 28.50
N TYR A 248 27.77 20.17 27.65
CA TYR A 248 28.84 19.17 27.74
C TYR A 248 29.88 19.38 26.64
N LYS A 249 31.14 19.06 26.94
CA LYS A 249 32.24 19.02 25.97
C LYS A 249 33.06 17.75 26.17
N GLN A 250 33.62 17.24 25.09
CA GLN A 250 34.59 16.14 25.17
C GLN A 250 35.90 16.69 25.74
N VAL A 251 36.29 16.20 26.92
CA VAL A 251 37.63 16.48 27.48
C VAL A 251 38.56 15.41 26.93
N ARG A 252 39.67 15.84 26.31
CA ARG A 252 40.74 14.96 25.85
C ARG A 252 41.68 14.63 26.99
#